data_AF-A0A7W1GAU2-F1
#
_entry.id   AF-A0A7W1GAU2-F1
#
_cell.length_a   1.000
_cell.length_b   1.000
_cell.length_c   1.000
_cell.angle_alpha   90.00
_cell.angle_beta   90.00
_cell.angle_gamma   90.00
#
_symmetry.space_group_name_H-M   'P 1'
#
loop_
_entity.id
_entity.type
_entity.pdbx_description
1 polymer ?
#
loop_
_entity_poly.entity_id
_entity_poly.type
_entity_poly.pdbx_seq_one_letter_code
_entity_poly.pdbx_strand_id
1 'polypeptide(L)' 'MQNIAYDPAQAVTAEVRREVADVVLDPDRWLITPNDHLGGREPINLLNSDVEADRQRVHDLIGAIRHGIFS' A
#
# COMPACT_ATOMS: atom_id res chain seq x y z
N MET A 1 25.13 16.38 -10.26
CA MET A 1 24.53 15.17 -9.66
C MET A 1 23.07 15.50 -9.39
N GLN A 2 22.14 14.95 -10.18
CA GLN A 2 20.71 15.18 -9.98
C GLN A 2 20.25 14.34 -8.79
N ASN A 3 19.78 15.01 -7.73
CA ASN A 3 19.07 14.38 -6.64
C ASN A 3 17.70 13.96 -7.18
N ILE A 4 17.57 12.71 -7.62
CA ILE A 4 16.28 12.14 -7.98
C ILE A 4 15.57 11.92 -6.65
N ALA A 5 14.62 12.79 -6.32
CA ALA A 5 13.74 12.57 -5.19
C ALA A 5 13.11 11.18 -5.37
N TYR A 6 13.42 10.26 -4.46
CA TYR A 6 12.77 8.96 -4.41
C TYR A 6 11.29 9.22 -4.14
N ASP A 7 10.48 9.08 -5.18
CA ASP A 7 9.03 9.10 -5.06
C ASP A 7 8.60 7.65 -4.79
N PRO A 8 8.30 7.30 -3.53
CA PRO A 8 7.92 5.93 -3.16
C PRO A 8 6.65 5.47 -3.90
N ALA A 9 5.85 6.39 -4.45
CA ALA A 9 4.70 6.02 -5.25
C ALA A 9 5.12 5.35 -6.55
N GLN A 10 6.22 5.79 -7.19
CA GLN A 10 6.66 5.21 -8.46
C GLN A 10 7.13 3.76 -8.36
N ALA A 11 7.50 3.30 -7.16
CA ALA A 11 7.96 1.94 -6.92
C ALA A 11 6.81 0.92 -6.71
N VAL A 12 5.58 1.38 -6.53
CA VAL A 12 4.40 0.51 -6.45
C VAL A 12 4.03 -0.01 -7.83
N THR A 13 3.99 -1.33 -7.99
CA THR A 13 3.65 -1.96 -9.27
C THR A 13 2.24 -1.57 -9.74
N ALA A 14 2.04 -1.52 -11.06
CA ALA A 14 0.75 -1.19 -11.65
C ALA A 14 -0.38 -2.16 -11.26
N GLU A 15 -0.01 -3.39 -10.87
CA GLU A 15 -0.92 -4.42 -10.38
C GLU A 15 -1.51 -4.03 -9.02
N VAL A 16 -0.66 -3.67 -8.04
CA VAL A 16 -1.10 -3.23 -6.71
C VAL A 16 -2.01 -2.00 -6.79
N ARG A 17 -1.69 -1.04 -7.67
CA ARG A 17 -2.56 0.13 -7.86
C ARG A 17 -3.95 -0.23 -8.36
N ARG A 18 -4.07 -1.20 -9.26
CA ARG A 18 -5.36 -1.73 -9.72
C ARG A 18 -6.11 -2.41 -8.58
N GLU A 19 -5.43 -3.24 -7.80
CA GLU A 19 -6.05 -3.94 -6.68
C GLU A 19 -6.62 -2.98 -5.63
N VAL A 20 -5.94 -1.87 -5.36
CA VAL A 20 -6.44 -0.82 -4.46
C VAL A 20 -7.56 -0.01 -5.11
N ALA A 21 -7.49 0.29 -6.41
CA ALA A 21 -8.54 1.00 -7.16
C ALA A 21 -9.89 0.29 -7.18
N ASP A 22 -9.88 -1.04 -7.17
CA ASP A 22 -11.10 -1.83 -7.14
C ASP A 22 -11.80 -1.79 -5.77
N VAL A 23 -11.14 -1.26 -4.74
CA VAL A 23 -11.54 -1.44 -3.35
C VAL A 23 -11.60 -0.12 -2.56
N VAL A 24 -10.83 0.89 -2.97
CA VAL A 24 -10.72 2.20 -2.28
C VAL A 24 -10.97 3.33 -3.27
N LEU A 25 -11.81 4.30 -2.85
CA LEU A 25 -12.28 5.42 -3.67
C LEU A 25 -11.17 6.33 -4.22
N ASP A 26 -10.04 6.40 -3.50
CA ASP A 26 -8.84 7.16 -3.88
C ASP A 26 -7.59 6.35 -3.52
N PRO A 27 -7.09 5.51 -4.45
CA PRO A 27 -6.00 4.56 -4.19
C PRO A 27 -4.68 5.23 -3.88
N ASP A 28 -4.35 6.27 -4.63
CA ASP A 28 -3.09 6.99 -4.48
C ASP A 28 -3.06 7.69 -3.12
N ARG A 29 -4.18 8.28 -2.69
CA ARG A 29 -4.29 8.85 -1.35
C ARG A 29 -4.25 7.80 -0.25
N TRP A 30 -4.87 6.63 -0.45
CA TRP A 30 -4.84 5.55 0.54
C TRP A 30 -3.42 5.02 0.76
N LEU A 31 -2.63 4.87 -0.30
CA LEU A 31 -1.25 4.38 -0.22
C LEU A 31 -0.35 5.26 0.67
N ILE A 32 -0.59 6.57 0.70
CA ILE A 32 0.17 7.55 1.51
C ILE A 32 -0.52 7.92 2.82
N THR A 33 -1.65 7.30 3.17
CA THR A 33 -2.36 7.57 4.42
C THR A 33 -1.97 6.52 5.47
N PRO A 34 -1.56 6.92 6.68
CA PRO A 34 -1.35 5.99 7.80
C PRO A 34 -2.57 5.09 8.03
N ASN A 35 -2.35 3.78 8.18
CA ASN A 35 -3.42 2.82 8.39
C ASN A 35 -3.25 2.07 9.72
N ASP A 36 -4.27 2.12 10.58
CA ASP A 36 -4.24 1.51 11.92
C ASP A 36 -4.07 -0.01 11.86
N HIS A 37 -4.63 -0.68 10.84
CA HIS A 37 -4.44 -2.13 10.63
C HIS A 37 -2.99 -2.48 10.24
N LEU A 38 -2.20 -1.49 9.83
CA LEU A 38 -0.79 -1.61 9.52
C LEU A 38 0.10 -0.99 10.62
N GLY A 39 -0.44 -0.83 11.83
CA GLY A 39 0.26 -0.24 12.97
C GLY A 39 0.51 1.26 12.82
N GLY A 40 -0.37 1.97 12.12
CA GLY A 40 -0.25 3.41 11.87
C GLY A 40 0.81 3.76 10.82
N ARG A 41 1.31 2.78 10.05
CA ARG A 41 2.23 3.00 8.94
C ARG A 41 1.46 3.22 7.63
N GLU A 42 2.05 3.99 6.74
CA GLU A 42 1.54 4.16 5.37
C GLU A 42 1.79 2.89 4.56
N PRO A 43 0.78 2.38 3.82
CA PRO A 43 0.91 1.20 2.98
C PRO A 43 2.10 1.26 2.00
N ILE A 44 2.38 2.43 1.43
CA ILE A 44 3.45 2.64 0.46
C ILE A 44 4.85 2.36 1.05
N ASN A 45 5.06 2.70 2.31
CA ASN A 45 6.34 2.47 2.99
C ASN A 45 6.54 0.99 3.31
N LEU A 46 5.45 0.24 3.50
CA LEU A 46 5.46 -1.20 3.73
C LEU A 46 5.69 -1.97 2.42
N LEU A 47 5.03 -1.55 1.33
CA LEU A 47 5.22 -2.12 0.00
C LEU A 47 6.66 -1.97 -0.53
N ASN A 48 7.30 -0.84 -0.20
CA ASN A 48 8.69 -0.55 -0.58
C ASN A 48 9.73 -1.08 0.42
N SER A 49 9.31 -1.72 1.51
CA SER A 49 10.21 -2.35 2.47
C SER A 49 10.86 -3.59 1.85
N ASP A 50 12.13 -3.86 2.18
CA ASP A 50 12.79 -5.13 1.82
C ASP A 50 12.22 -6.34 2.59
N VAL A 51 11.43 -6.09 3.63
CA VAL A 51 10.82 -7.12 4.47
C VAL A 51 9.58 -7.71 3.79
N GLU A 52 9.63 -8.97 3.39
CA GLU A 52 8.49 -9.66 2.75
C GLU A 52 7.22 -9.64 3.60
N ALA A 53 7.35 -9.81 4.92
CA ALA A 53 6.20 -9.76 5.83
C ALA A 53 5.49 -8.39 5.84
N ASP A 54 6.22 -7.30 5.58
CA ASP A 54 5.62 -5.97 5.50
C ASP A 54 4.79 -5.83 4.21
N ARG A 55 5.31 -6.31 3.08
CA ARG A 55 4.57 -6.36 1.81
C ARG A 55 3.33 -7.24 1.91
N GLN A 56 3.48 -8.44 2.47
CA GLN A 56 2.39 -9.41 2.61
C GLN A 56 1.24 -8.84 3.45
N ARG A 57 1.51 -8.13 4.55
CA ARG A 57 0.48 -7.49 5.36
C ARG A 57 -0.39 -6.50 4.57
N VAL A 58 0.22 -5.75 3.65
CA VAL A 58 -0.53 -4.81 2.81
C VAL A 58 -1.46 -5.57 1.86
N HIS A 59 -0.97 -6.64 1.23
CA HIS A 59 -1.78 -7.50 0.37
C HIS A 59 -2.91 -8.20 1.13
N ASP A 60 -2.64 -8.70 2.33
CA ASP A 60 -3.65 -9.33 3.19
C ASP A 60 -4.74 -8.34 3.55
N LEU A 61 -4.37 -7.08 3.87
CA LEU A 61 -5.33 -6.01 4.15
C LEU A 61 -6.17 -5.69 2.91
N ILE A 62 -5.56 -5.57 1.72
CA ILE A 62 -6.31 -5.34 0.47
C ILE A 62 -7.30 -6.48 0.22
N GLY A 63 -6.87 -7.73 0.42
CA GLY A 63 -7.74 -8.92 0.31
C GLY A 63 -8.89 -8.88 1.32
N ALA A 64 -8.61 -8.54 2.58
CA ALA A 64 -9.61 -8.40 3.63
C ALA A 64 -10.67 -7.35 3.27
N ILE A 65 -10.26 -6.16 2.80
CA ILE A 65 -11.17 -5.10 2.36
C ILE A 65 -12.00 -5.59 1.15
N ARG A 66 -11.37 -6.25 0.16
CA ARG A 66 -12.05 -6.80 -1.03
C ARG A 66 -13.15 -7.81 -0.67
N HIS A 67 -12.91 -8.64 0.33
CA HIS A 67 -13.85 -9.68 0.76
C HIS A 67 -14.79 -9.22 1.88
N GLY A 68 -14.70 -7.97 2.34
CA GLY A 68 -15.51 -7.44 3.44
C GLY A 68 -15.21 -8.10 4.79
N ILE A 69 -14.04 -8.70 4.95
CA ILE A 69 -13.61 -9.38 6.18
C ILE A 69 -12.81 -8.39 7.01
N PHE A 70 -13.50 -7.54 7.76
CA PHE A 70 -12.89 -6.74 8.82
C PHE A 70 -13.16 -7.42 10.15
N SER A 71 -12.13 -8.03 10.74
CA SER A 71 -12.17 -8.54 12.12
C SER A 71 -11.57 -7.53 13.09
#